data_AF-A0A8T7HS55-F1
#
_entry.id   AF-A0A8T7HS55-F1
#
_cell.length_a   1.000
_cell.length_b   1.000
_cell.length_c   1.000
_cell.angle_alpha   90.00
_cell.angle_beta   90.00
_cell.angle_gamma   90.00
#
_symmetry.space_group_name_H-M   'P 1'
#
loop_
_entity.id
_entity.type
_entity.pdbx_description
1 polymer ?
#
loop_
_entity_poly.entity_id
_entity_poly.type
_entity_poly.pdbx_seq_one_letter_code
_entity_poly.pdbx_strand_id
1 'polypeptide(L)'
;MGLATQAVDNAANFSTGTTNWVANANKSSQKSWLVAIAIAFMFSLSACSNSSDTTDDGSSGGNGGNNGGGSTNTAPVANAGADQNVVQGDLVTLNGSNSSDADGDTLTYSWSFSATPNGSSAQLNSSSAQAPTFTADVAGSYQIQLVVNDGTVDSSADSVTITATAPQTNVAPTANAGDNKTTYTDNTVTLDGSGSSDANGDSLSYAWTLDQKPAASTTILSNADQVNASLTPDVEGSYVISLVVNDGQENSTADSVVINVAQWQINTVTRSTNIQESGQGVLVNVQSVTTTVENNEEFTTFNATGVPDYTVTITQDDIDTLNNRPNAASDFRTPSGRTFVNVGDVVEFGEDIGYTRSPGCDLGYWPPGPECPSNQSVVNKIPTQPEPASQTCNTGLNSIGVMLNGTSVFNWDDGSSYNNQNVWNNLAPKFEVYDVDMCLGHAQQQGNYHHHMFSKCLQELMGDDGSSHSPIYGFAADGYPIYGPYFSQGVLAKSAWVMRDYDDPNSASGCGVAGERSCQLVDQYDLSQGTTSVTSGPTTAVTVTSMSGNPIDASEGIYFEDYYYDSGLTSLGGEYLDQHNGHDHDDLGYHYHITVEEVSGALSPVFPYQVGPTFYGRLPSGGIANCQ
;
A
#
# COMPACT_ATOMS: atom_id res chain seq x y z
N MET A 1 22.68 56.68 18.61
CA MET A 1 23.42 57.44 19.64
C MET A 1 23.67 56.50 20.81
N GLY A 2 24.95 56.25 21.16
CA GLY A 2 25.43 55.73 22.45
C GLY A 2 25.21 54.23 22.74
N LEU A 3 26.24 53.36 22.67
CA LEU A 3 27.15 52.91 23.77
C LEU A 3 26.51 51.80 24.65
N ALA A 4 27.13 50.70 25.10
CA ALA A 4 28.47 50.08 25.09
C ALA A 4 28.31 48.65 25.69
N THR A 5 28.75 47.56 25.04
CA THR A 5 29.95 46.70 25.29
C THR A 5 30.30 46.18 26.72
N GLN A 6 30.51 44.84 26.78
CA GLN A 6 31.32 43.97 27.70
C GLN A 6 30.74 43.62 29.08
N ALA A 7 30.89 42.42 29.68
CA ALA A 7 31.64 41.16 29.45
C ALA A 7 30.84 40.00 30.13
N VAL A 8 31.12 38.69 30.02
CA VAL A 8 32.26 37.93 30.61
C VAL A 8 32.17 36.46 30.15
N ASP A 9 33.31 35.91 29.70
CA ASP A 9 33.57 34.48 29.51
C ASP A 9 33.51 33.69 30.83
N ASN A 10 32.97 32.46 30.80
CA ASN A 10 33.46 31.41 31.69
C ASN A 10 33.28 30.03 31.06
N ALA A 11 34.39 29.49 30.58
CA ALA A 11 34.56 28.08 30.28
C ALA A 11 34.83 27.31 31.58
N ALA A 12 34.15 26.17 31.76
CA ALA A 12 34.57 25.12 32.69
C ALA A 12 34.27 23.75 32.06
N ASN A 13 35.36 23.03 31.75
CA ASN A 13 35.41 21.60 31.49
C ASN A 13 34.89 20.79 32.69
N PHE A 14 34.20 19.66 32.46
CA PHE A 14 34.71 18.31 32.81
C PHE A 14 33.74 17.19 32.44
N SER A 15 34.33 16.09 31.95
CA SER A 15 33.96 14.68 32.19
C SER A 15 32.88 14.02 31.33
N THR A 16 33.39 13.35 30.28
CA THR A 16 33.03 12.01 29.81
C THR A 16 32.11 11.18 30.72
N GLY A 17 30.95 10.82 30.19
CA GLY A 17 30.05 9.79 30.72
C GLY A 17 29.31 9.15 29.56
N THR A 18 29.86 8.06 29.05
CA THR A 18 29.25 7.16 28.07
C THR A 18 27.99 6.52 28.65
N THR A 19 26.85 6.71 27.99
CA THR A 19 25.71 5.77 28.05
C THR A 19 25.25 5.48 26.63
N ASN A 20 25.57 4.26 26.20
CA ASN A 20 25.08 3.65 24.97
C ASN A 20 23.55 3.61 24.98
N TRP A 21 22.93 4.35 24.07
CA TRP A 21 21.66 3.95 23.49
C TRP A 21 21.98 3.25 22.17
N VAL A 22 22.03 1.92 22.22
CA VAL A 22 21.98 1.10 21.00
C VAL A 22 20.52 1.18 20.53
N ALA A 23 20.24 2.13 19.64
CA ALA A 23 19.05 2.05 18.81
C ALA A 23 19.26 0.88 17.87
N ASN A 24 18.56 -0.23 18.12
CA ASN A 24 18.61 -1.43 17.31
C ASN A 24 17.78 -1.18 16.05
N ALA A 25 18.36 -0.45 15.09
CA ALA A 25 17.87 -0.38 13.73
C ALA A 25 18.23 -1.70 13.04
N ASN A 26 17.30 -2.65 13.05
CA ASN A 26 17.25 -3.72 12.07
C ASN A 26 15.93 -4.48 12.21
N LYS A 27 15.05 -4.32 11.21
CA LYS A 27 14.21 -5.39 10.68
C LYS A 27 13.61 -4.93 9.35
N SER A 28 14.47 -4.86 8.34
CA SER A 28 14.06 -5.01 6.95
C SER A 28 13.47 -6.42 6.77
N SER A 29 12.37 -6.49 6.05
CA SER A 29 11.56 -7.65 5.70
C SER A 29 12.34 -8.76 4.96
N GLN A 30 12.87 -9.72 5.71
CA GLN A 30 13.24 -11.03 5.15
C GLN A 30 12.02 -11.95 5.20
N LYS A 31 11.14 -11.88 4.18
CA LYS A 31 10.05 -12.85 3.97
C LYS A 31 10.66 -14.20 3.55
N SER A 32 10.87 -15.10 4.51
CA SER A 32 11.17 -16.51 4.22
C SER A 32 9.91 -17.26 3.84
N TRP A 33 9.90 -17.84 2.64
CA TRP A 33 8.84 -18.72 2.16
C TRP A 33 8.85 -20.03 2.97
N LEU A 34 7.86 -20.22 3.82
CA LEU A 34 7.51 -21.53 4.37
C LEU A 34 6.25 -22.02 3.66
N VAL A 35 6.43 -23.03 2.82
CA VAL A 35 5.34 -23.79 2.19
C VAL A 35 4.58 -24.53 3.29
N ALA A 36 3.39 -24.05 3.64
CA ALA A 36 2.45 -24.79 4.47
C ALA A 36 1.82 -25.90 3.62
N ILE A 37 2.23 -27.15 3.86
CA ILE A 37 1.54 -28.32 3.30
C ILE A 37 0.25 -28.51 4.10
N ALA A 38 -0.88 -28.13 3.51
CA ALA A 38 -2.20 -28.47 4.02
C ALA A 38 -2.45 -29.98 3.82
N ILE A 39 -2.40 -30.75 4.90
CA ILE A 39 -2.84 -32.16 4.90
C ILE A 39 -4.35 -32.18 5.12
N ALA A 40 -5.10 -32.31 4.02
CA ALA A 40 -6.53 -32.61 4.07
C ALA A 40 -6.73 -34.08 4.46
N PHE A 41 -7.25 -34.34 5.67
CA PHE A 41 -7.78 -35.66 6.02
C PHE A 41 -9.20 -35.80 5.45
N MET A 42 -9.32 -36.43 4.28
CA MET A 42 -10.59 -36.99 3.82
C MET A 42 -10.91 -38.25 4.63
N PHE A 43 -12.03 -38.24 5.36
CA PHE A 43 -12.66 -39.47 5.82
C PHE A 43 -13.38 -40.14 4.65
N SER A 44 -12.80 -41.22 4.11
CA SER A 44 -13.52 -42.16 3.26
C SER A 44 -14.18 -43.23 4.13
N LEU A 45 -15.51 -43.22 4.25
CA LEU A 45 -16.24 -44.43 4.66
C LEU A 45 -16.21 -45.43 3.50
N SER A 46 -15.42 -46.49 3.64
CA SER A 46 -15.49 -47.67 2.80
C SER A 46 -16.42 -48.69 3.46
N ALA A 47 -17.63 -48.81 2.93
CA ALA A 47 -18.53 -49.93 3.21
C ALA A 47 -18.49 -50.90 2.03
N CYS A 48 -18.07 -52.15 2.28
CA CYS A 48 -18.41 -53.35 1.51
C CYS A 48 -18.22 -54.55 2.46
N SER A 49 -19.31 -55.20 2.86
CA SER A 49 -19.85 -56.48 2.33
C SER A 49 -19.22 -57.69 3.06
N ASN A 50 -19.92 -58.73 3.51
CA ASN A 50 -20.97 -59.52 2.87
C ASN A 50 -21.67 -60.38 3.95
N SER A 51 -22.99 -60.58 3.89
CA SER A 51 -23.68 -61.78 3.36
C SER A 51 -23.66 -63.03 4.26
N SER A 52 -24.83 -63.32 4.84
CA SER A 52 -25.42 -64.67 5.00
C SER A 52 -26.84 -64.47 5.57
N ASP A 53 -27.85 -64.36 4.73
CA ASP A 53 -28.72 -65.47 4.32
C ASP A 53 -29.41 -66.14 5.52
N THR A 54 -30.64 -65.68 5.80
CA THR A 54 -31.53 -66.25 6.81
C THR A 54 -32.64 -67.03 6.10
N THR A 55 -32.55 -68.36 6.15
CA THR A 55 -33.71 -69.23 6.03
C THR A 55 -33.90 -69.97 7.35
N ASP A 56 -34.94 -69.55 8.07
CA ASP A 56 -35.53 -70.23 9.22
C ASP A 56 -36.55 -71.25 8.69
N ASP A 57 -36.27 -72.55 8.89
CA ASP A 57 -37.27 -73.62 8.91
C ASP A 57 -36.83 -74.71 9.88
N GLY A 58 -37.77 -75.19 10.70
CA GLY A 58 -37.74 -76.55 11.20
C GLY A 58 -37.36 -76.74 12.67
N SER A 59 -38.29 -76.44 13.58
CA SER A 59 -38.38 -77.14 14.87
C SER A 59 -38.91 -78.57 14.65
N SER A 60 -38.14 -79.60 15.05
CA SER A 60 -38.69 -80.85 15.61
C SER A 60 -37.63 -81.82 16.16
N GLY A 61 -37.92 -82.37 17.35
CA GLY A 61 -37.37 -83.63 17.90
C GLY A 61 -35.95 -83.53 18.48
N GLY A 62 -35.66 -83.88 19.73
CA GLY A 62 -36.25 -84.92 20.55
C GLY A 62 -35.22 -86.03 20.79
N ASN A 63 -34.80 -86.13 22.07
CA ASN A 63 -34.29 -87.33 22.75
C ASN A 63 -32.76 -87.59 22.77
N GLY A 64 -32.18 -87.33 23.96
CA GLY A 64 -31.67 -88.41 24.82
C GLY A 64 -30.25 -88.92 24.56
N GLY A 65 -29.32 -88.52 25.43
CA GLY A 65 -27.99 -89.15 25.50
C GLY A 65 -27.12 -88.57 26.60
N ASN A 66 -27.37 -88.98 27.85
CA ASN A 66 -26.45 -88.80 28.97
C ASN A 66 -25.08 -89.37 28.62
N ASN A 67 -24.05 -88.52 28.58
CA ASN A 67 -22.67 -88.96 28.71
C ASN A 67 -21.91 -87.92 29.52
N GLY A 68 -21.53 -88.30 30.75
CA GLY A 68 -20.59 -87.54 31.57
C GLY A 68 -19.23 -87.50 30.89
N GLY A 69 -18.98 -86.42 30.17
CA GLY A 69 -17.66 -85.93 29.81
C GLY A 69 -17.60 -84.50 30.33
N GLY A 70 -16.65 -84.20 31.21
CA GLY A 70 -16.47 -82.82 31.67
C GLY A 70 -16.31 -81.92 30.45
N SER A 71 -17.17 -80.90 30.34
CA SER A 71 -16.93 -79.79 29.44
C SER A 71 -15.54 -79.26 29.78
N THR A 72 -14.60 -79.38 28.84
CA THR A 72 -13.29 -78.76 28.98
C THR A 72 -13.51 -77.27 28.93
N ASN A 73 -13.23 -76.58 30.04
CA ASN A 73 -13.33 -75.13 30.17
C ASN A 73 -12.61 -74.41 29.02
N THR A 74 -13.27 -73.43 28.42
CA THR A 74 -12.71 -72.55 27.39
C THR A 74 -12.19 -71.27 28.06
N ALA A 75 -10.95 -70.87 27.80
CA ALA A 75 -10.43 -69.64 28.40
C ALA A 75 -11.22 -68.40 27.93
N PRO A 76 -11.48 -67.42 28.82
CA PRO A 76 -12.24 -66.24 28.47
C PRO A 76 -11.43 -65.28 27.59
N VAL A 77 -12.11 -64.30 26.99
CA VAL A 77 -11.51 -63.27 26.14
C VAL A 77 -11.65 -61.91 26.82
N ALA A 78 -10.52 -61.29 27.16
CA ALA A 78 -10.48 -59.92 27.66
C ALA A 78 -10.75 -58.91 26.53
N ASN A 79 -11.47 -57.84 26.86
CA ASN A 79 -11.61 -56.65 26.02
C ASN A 79 -11.43 -55.41 26.90
N ALA A 80 -10.29 -54.73 26.74
CA ALA A 80 -9.87 -53.57 27.51
C ALA A 80 -10.54 -52.25 27.05
N GLY A 81 -11.32 -52.30 25.97
CA GLY A 81 -11.95 -51.13 25.35
C GLY A 81 -11.05 -50.44 24.32
N ALA A 82 -11.52 -49.32 23.78
CA ALA A 82 -10.78 -48.53 22.80
C ALA A 82 -9.81 -47.56 23.47
N ASP A 83 -8.73 -47.21 22.76
CA ASP A 83 -7.77 -46.19 23.15
C ASP A 83 -8.46 -44.83 23.37
N GLN A 84 -7.94 -44.03 24.31
CA GLN A 84 -8.52 -42.73 24.68
C GLN A 84 -7.48 -41.61 24.60
N ASN A 85 -7.90 -40.42 24.18
CA ASN A 85 -7.11 -39.20 24.24
C ASN A 85 -7.73 -38.28 25.30
N VAL A 86 -6.92 -37.79 26.23
CA VAL A 86 -7.35 -36.98 27.38
C VAL A 86 -6.38 -35.84 27.65
N VAL A 87 -6.76 -34.89 28.50
CA VAL A 87 -5.85 -33.86 29.01
C VAL A 87 -5.26 -34.32 30.34
N GLN A 88 -4.02 -33.94 30.61
CA GLN A 88 -3.38 -34.14 31.90
C GLN A 88 -4.27 -33.60 33.03
N GLY A 89 -4.55 -34.44 34.02
CA GLY A 89 -5.43 -34.16 35.15
C GLY A 89 -6.84 -34.77 35.02
N ASP A 90 -7.21 -35.25 33.83
CA ASP A 90 -8.52 -35.86 33.60
C ASP A 90 -8.68 -37.19 34.36
N LEU A 91 -9.92 -37.45 34.82
CA LEU A 91 -10.33 -38.74 35.35
C LEU A 91 -10.73 -39.66 34.18
N VAL A 92 -9.90 -40.67 33.92
CA VAL A 92 -10.09 -41.67 32.88
C VAL A 92 -10.92 -42.82 33.43
N THR A 93 -11.89 -43.31 32.65
CA THR A 93 -12.67 -44.51 32.97
C THR A 93 -12.36 -45.61 31.96
N LEU A 94 -11.91 -46.77 32.44
CA LEU A 94 -11.67 -47.96 31.63
C LEU A 94 -12.95 -48.79 31.54
N ASN A 95 -13.09 -49.63 30.51
CA ASN A 95 -14.29 -50.42 30.33
C ASN A 95 -13.99 -51.86 29.88
N GLY A 96 -14.14 -52.80 30.80
CA GLY A 96 -13.97 -54.23 30.56
C GLY A 96 -15.26 -54.97 30.18
N SER A 97 -16.41 -54.29 30.09
CA SER A 97 -17.74 -54.92 30.02
C SER A 97 -17.97 -55.81 28.80
N ASN A 98 -17.15 -55.66 27.76
CA ASN A 98 -17.22 -56.46 26.53
C ASN A 98 -16.35 -57.72 26.58
N SER A 99 -15.69 -58.00 27.70
CA SER A 99 -15.02 -59.28 27.93
C SER A 99 -16.05 -60.39 27.99
N SER A 100 -15.74 -61.55 27.43
CA SER A 100 -16.70 -62.65 27.26
C SER A 100 -16.10 -63.99 27.62
N ASP A 101 -16.99 -64.88 28.05
CA ASP A 101 -16.70 -66.30 28.24
C ASP A 101 -17.65 -67.13 27.37
N ALA A 102 -17.12 -68.16 26.71
CA ALA A 102 -17.90 -68.99 25.79
C ALA A 102 -18.82 -69.99 26.50
N ASP A 103 -18.46 -70.37 27.73
CA ASP A 103 -19.19 -71.32 28.57
C ASP A 103 -20.23 -70.58 29.45
N GLY A 104 -20.16 -69.25 29.50
CA GLY A 104 -21.09 -68.36 30.21
C GLY A 104 -20.72 -68.12 31.68
N ASP A 105 -19.48 -68.43 32.06
CA ASP A 105 -18.99 -68.28 33.42
C ASP A 105 -18.84 -66.81 33.84
N THR A 106 -18.92 -66.57 35.15
CA THR A 106 -18.83 -65.20 35.69
C THR A 106 -17.38 -64.73 35.69
N LEU A 107 -17.11 -63.62 35.01
CA LEU A 107 -15.77 -63.05 34.89
C LEU A 107 -15.38 -62.20 36.10
N THR A 108 -14.15 -62.40 36.55
CA THR A 108 -13.41 -61.48 37.41
C THR A 108 -12.39 -60.70 36.59
N TYR A 109 -12.07 -59.48 37.00
CA TYR A 109 -11.24 -58.54 36.25
C TYR A 109 -9.93 -58.30 36.98
N SER A 110 -8.84 -58.13 36.21
CA SER A 110 -7.54 -57.74 36.73
C SER A 110 -6.90 -56.73 35.78
N TRP A 111 -6.96 -55.46 36.18
CA TRP A 111 -6.36 -54.32 35.50
C TRP A 111 -5.00 -53.98 36.09
N SER A 112 -4.03 -53.66 35.23
CA SER A 112 -2.71 -53.20 35.66
C SER A 112 -2.07 -52.26 34.62
N PHE A 113 -1.28 -51.29 35.10
CA PHE A 113 -0.42 -50.50 34.22
C PHE A 113 0.75 -51.36 33.76
N SER A 114 0.94 -51.48 32.45
CA SER A 114 2.11 -52.10 31.83
C SER A 114 3.20 -51.06 31.54
N ALA A 115 2.81 -49.80 31.31
CA ALA A 115 3.71 -48.65 31.25
C ALA A 115 2.98 -47.37 31.66
N THR A 116 3.68 -46.47 32.34
CA THR A 116 3.23 -45.10 32.61
C THR A 116 4.27 -44.08 32.12
N PRO A 117 3.86 -42.83 31.86
CA PRO A 117 4.81 -41.76 31.55
C PRO A 117 5.83 -41.57 32.68
N ASN A 118 7.05 -41.17 32.33
CA ASN A 118 8.09 -40.92 33.33
C ASN A 118 7.64 -39.82 34.32
N GLY A 119 7.74 -40.10 35.62
CA GLY A 119 7.28 -39.21 36.69
C GLY A 119 5.80 -39.33 37.04
N SER A 120 5.02 -40.18 36.35
CA SER A 120 3.64 -40.47 36.72
C SER A 120 3.56 -41.30 38.01
N SER A 121 2.57 -40.96 38.84
CA SER A 121 2.19 -41.66 40.07
C SER A 121 0.78 -42.26 39.99
N ALA A 122 0.16 -42.26 38.81
CA ALA A 122 -1.21 -42.69 38.59
C ALA A 122 -1.49 -44.09 39.15
N GLN A 123 -2.65 -44.25 39.80
CA GLN A 123 -3.13 -45.52 40.35
C GLN A 123 -4.58 -45.74 39.94
N LEU A 124 -4.94 -46.99 39.67
CA LEU A 124 -6.34 -47.39 39.49
C LEU A 124 -7.06 -47.31 40.83
N ASN A 125 -8.30 -46.81 40.84
CA ASN A 125 -9.14 -46.79 42.03
C ASN A 125 -9.52 -48.21 42.50
N SER A 126 -9.49 -49.18 41.58
CA SER A 126 -9.69 -50.61 41.82
C SER A 126 -9.07 -51.39 40.66
N SER A 127 -8.21 -52.36 40.92
CA SER A 127 -7.71 -53.24 39.86
C SER A 127 -8.70 -54.34 39.47
N SER A 128 -9.78 -54.54 40.24
CA SER A 128 -10.71 -55.66 40.03
C SER A 128 -12.14 -55.26 39.67
N ALA A 129 -12.40 -53.96 39.52
CA ALA A 129 -13.69 -53.48 39.03
C ALA A 129 -13.82 -53.74 37.52
N GLN A 130 -15.05 -53.93 37.04
CA GLN A 130 -15.32 -54.03 35.59
C GLN A 130 -14.99 -52.71 34.86
N ALA A 131 -15.18 -51.56 35.52
CA ALA A 131 -14.90 -50.24 34.98
C ALA A 131 -14.14 -49.36 36.00
N PRO A 132 -12.83 -49.59 36.19
CA PRO A 132 -12.04 -48.78 37.11
C PRO A 132 -11.71 -47.42 36.51
N THR A 133 -11.25 -46.51 37.38
CA THR A 133 -10.83 -45.17 36.99
C THR A 133 -9.43 -44.85 37.49
N PHE A 134 -8.75 -43.91 36.83
CA PHE A 134 -7.51 -43.30 37.31
C PHE A 134 -7.42 -41.85 36.81
N THR A 135 -6.56 -41.06 37.44
CA THR A 135 -6.25 -39.70 36.97
C THR A 135 -4.98 -39.72 36.11
N ALA A 136 -5.04 -39.19 34.89
CA ALA A 136 -3.87 -39.05 34.03
C ALA A 136 -2.98 -37.89 34.51
N ASP A 137 -2.15 -38.12 35.52
CA ASP A 137 -1.46 -37.08 36.29
C ASP A 137 -0.27 -36.40 35.55
N VAL A 138 0.28 -37.05 34.52
CA VAL A 138 1.37 -36.57 33.68
C VAL A 138 1.03 -36.72 32.19
N ALA A 139 1.44 -35.76 31.36
CA ALA A 139 1.32 -35.89 29.90
C ALA A 139 2.19 -37.04 29.35
N GLY A 140 1.63 -37.85 28.46
CA GLY A 140 2.28 -39.01 27.85
C GLY A 140 1.32 -40.18 27.66
N SER A 141 1.87 -41.34 27.28
CA SER A 141 1.12 -42.57 27.05
C SER A 141 1.08 -43.45 28.30
N TYR A 142 -0.12 -43.86 28.71
CA TYR A 142 -0.38 -44.89 29.70
C TYR A 142 -0.82 -46.15 28.96
N GLN A 143 -0.11 -47.25 29.15
CA GLN A 143 -0.52 -48.56 28.65
C GLN A 143 -1.10 -49.35 29.81
N ILE A 144 -2.36 -49.77 29.67
CA ILE A 144 -3.08 -50.54 30.68
C ILE A 144 -3.49 -51.87 30.07
N GLN A 145 -3.34 -52.94 30.83
CA GLN A 145 -3.72 -54.29 30.44
C GLN A 145 -4.90 -54.79 31.29
N LEU A 146 -5.82 -55.47 30.63
CA LEU A 146 -6.90 -56.25 31.24
C LEU A 146 -6.64 -57.74 31.04
N VAL A 147 -6.70 -58.49 32.14
CA VAL A 147 -6.86 -59.94 32.14
C VAL A 147 -8.18 -60.26 32.84
N VAL A 148 -8.98 -61.16 32.26
CA VAL A 148 -10.20 -61.68 32.90
C VAL A 148 -10.05 -63.15 33.25
N ASN A 149 -10.71 -63.60 34.30
CA ASN A 149 -10.67 -64.99 34.78
C ASN A 149 -12.09 -65.50 35.04
N ASP A 150 -12.39 -66.70 34.54
CA ASP A 150 -13.71 -67.37 34.60
C ASP A 150 -13.94 -68.18 35.89
N GLY A 151 -12.98 -68.18 36.82
CA GLY A 151 -12.97 -69.00 38.03
C GLY A 151 -12.04 -70.22 37.93
N THR A 152 -11.49 -70.50 36.75
CA THR A 152 -10.59 -71.63 36.49
C THR A 152 -9.30 -71.22 35.78
N VAL A 153 -9.35 -70.33 34.77
CA VAL A 153 -8.20 -69.93 33.95
C VAL A 153 -8.24 -68.44 33.56
N ASP A 154 -7.06 -67.85 33.36
CA ASP A 154 -6.89 -66.48 32.90
C ASP A 154 -7.00 -66.38 31.36
N SER A 155 -7.52 -65.26 30.87
CA SER A 155 -7.46 -64.88 29.46
C SER A 155 -6.03 -64.49 29.04
N SER A 156 -5.78 -64.43 27.73
CA SER A 156 -4.71 -63.56 27.23
C SER A 156 -4.99 -62.11 27.64
N ALA A 157 -3.95 -61.33 27.93
CA ALA A 157 -4.12 -59.91 28.24
C ALA A 157 -4.54 -59.13 26.99
N ASP A 158 -5.50 -58.22 27.15
CA ASP A 158 -5.83 -57.19 26.16
C ASP A 158 -5.34 -55.82 26.66
N SER A 159 -4.90 -54.95 25.75
CA SER A 159 -4.27 -53.66 26.11
C SER A 159 -5.05 -52.47 25.59
N VAL A 160 -5.10 -51.40 26.38
CA VAL A 160 -5.64 -50.10 25.99
C VAL A 160 -4.60 -49.02 26.25
N THR A 161 -4.48 -48.08 25.32
CA THR A 161 -3.57 -46.93 25.39
C THR A 161 -4.37 -45.67 25.70
N ILE A 162 -3.96 -44.97 26.75
CA ILE A 162 -4.49 -43.64 27.08
C ILE A 162 -3.40 -42.62 26.82
N THR A 163 -3.63 -41.70 25.89
CA THR A 163 -2.68 -40.64 25.57
C THR A 163 -3.13 -39.34 26.22
N ALA A 164 -2.41 -38.89 27.23
CA ALA A 164 -2.66 -37.63 27.91
C ALA A 164 -1.80 -36.51 27.32
N THR A 165 -2.40 -35.40 26.90
CA THR A 165 -1.66 -34.20 26.46
C THR A 165 -1.57 -33.17 27.58
N ALA A 166 -0.49 -32.40 27.64
CA ALA A 166 -0.38 -31.30 28.59
C ALA A 166 -1.48 -30.24 28.32
N PRO A 167 -1.95 -29.52 29.35
CA PRO A 167 -2.88 -28.41 29.15
C PRO A 167 -2.21 -27.36 28.26
N GLN A 168 -2.94 -26.83 27.28
CA GLN A 168 -2.45 -25.68 26.52
C GLN A 168 -2.49 -24.45 27.43
N THR A 169 -1.37 -23.74 27.55
CA THR A 169 -1.36 -22.41 28.16
C THR A 169 -1.88 -21.39 27.15
N ASN A 170 -2.72 -20.47 27.61
CA ASN A 170 -3.19 -19.36 26.80
C ASN A 170 -2.00 -18.54 26.27
N VAL A 171 -2.09 -18.11 25.03
CA VAL A 171 -1.16 -17.19 24.38
C VAL A 171 -2.00 -16.04 23.87
N ALA A 172 -1.76 -14.83 24.36
CA ALA A 172 -2.49 -13.65 23.92
C ALA A 172 -2.55 -13.55 22.39
N PRO A 173 -3.68 -13.12 21.83
CA PRO A 173 -3.86 -13.06 20.39
C PRO A 173 -3.04 -11.93 19.76
N THR A 174 -2.90 -11.95 18.44
CA THR A 174 -2.25 -10.91 17.66
C THR A 174 -3.30 -10.18 16.81
N ALA A 175 -3.45 -8.86 17.04
CA ALA A 175 -4.29 -8.01 16.21
C ALA A 175 -3.60 -7.70 14.87
N ASN A 176 -4.39 -7.55 13.82
CA ASN A 176 -3.98 -7.03 12.52
C ASN A 176 -5.05 -6.04 12.04
N ALA A 177 -4.73 -4.75 12.04
CA ALA A 177 -5.61 -3.65 11.65
C ALA A 177 -5.67 -3.43 10.12
N GLY A 178 -4.81 -4.12 9.36
CA GLY A 178 -4.62 -3.95 7.93
C GLY A 178 -3.65 -2.81 7.57
N ASP A 179 -3.43 -2.64 6.27
CA ASP A 179 -2.51 -1.61 5.75
C ASP A 179 -3.14 -0.20 5.83
N ASN A 180 -2.26 0.81 5.93
CA ASN A 180 -2.63 2.22 5.86
C ASN A 180 -3.32 2.54 4.53
N LYS A 181 -4.25 3.50 4.55
CA LYS A 181 -5.10 3.81 3.39
C LYS A 181 -5.12 5.30 3.09
N THR A 182 -5.33 5.60 1.82
CA THR A 182 -5.60 6.95 1.34
C THR A 182 -7.01 7.01 0.78
N THR A 183 -7.73 8.08 1.10
CA THR A 183 -9.10 8.32 0.65
C THR A 183 -9.36 9.83 0.54
N TYR A 184 -10.61 10.21 0.26
CA TYR A 184 -11.08 11.58 0.33
C TYR A 184 -12.28 11.71 1.26
N THR A 185 -12.59 12.94 1.64
CA THR A 185 -13.77 13.27 2.47
C THR A 185 -15.04 12.70 1.87
N ASP A 186 -15.98 12.30 2.73
CA ASP A 186 -17.27 11.69 2.41
C ASP A 186 -17.20 10.30 1.76
N ASN A 187 -16.01 9.75 1.51
CA ASN A 187 -15.86 8.37 1.07
C ASN A 187 -15.85 7.40 2.27
N THR A 188 -16.62 6.32 2.20
CA THR A 188 -16.65 5.33 3.28
C THR A 188 -15.48 4.37 3.16
N VAL A 189 -14.68 4.29 4.23
CA VAL A 189 -13.55 3.36 4.34
C VAL A 189 -13.96 2.18 5.21
N THR A 190 -13.73 0.97 4.70
CA THR A 190 -13.84 -0.28 5.48
C THR A 190 -12.48 -0.67 6.04
N LEU A 191 -12.45 -1.04 7.32
CA LEU A 191 -11.30 -1.59 8.03
C LEU A 191 -11.50 -3.11 8.15
N ASP A 192 -10.45 -3.88 7.94
CA ASP A 192 -10.51 -5.35 7.90
C ASP A 192 -9.59 -5.95 8.97
N GLY A 193 -10.20 -6.50 10.02
CA GLY A 193 -9.47 -7.13 11.13
C GLY A 193 -9.26 -8.62 10.94
N SER A 194 -9.73 -9.21 9.84
CA SER A 194 -9.76 -10.66 9.62
C SER A 194 -8.37 -11.32 9.56
N GLY A 195 -7.32 -10.52 9.39
CA GLY A 195 -5.93 -10.95 9.51
C GLY A 195 -5.45 -11.22 10.94
N SER A 196 -6.27 -10.92 11.96
CA SER A 196 -5.97 -11.19 13.37
C SER A 196 -5.98 -12.69 13.66
N SER A 197 -5.12 -13.14 14.58
CA SER A 197 -4.92 -14.57 14.83
C SER A 197 -4.68 -14.89 16.29
N ASP A 198 -5.14 -16.08 16.69
CA ASP A 198 -4.83 -16.68 17.98
C ASP A 198 -3.99 -17.97 17.81
N ALA A 199 -2.98 -18.15 18.67
CA ALA A 199 -2.07 -19.29 18.56
C ALA A 199 -2.67 -20.61 19.10
N ASN A 200 -3.65 -20.51 19.99
CA ASN A 200 -4.40 -21.64 20.54
C ASN A 200 -5.61 -22.01 19.67
N GLY A 201 -5.99 -21.15 18.71
CA GLY A 201 -7.15 -21.31 17.85
C GLY A 201 -8.46 -20.85 18.50
N ASP A 202 -8.36 -20.06 19.57
CA ASP A 202 -9.50 -19.51 20.27
C ASP A 202 -10.26 -18.48 19.41
N SER A 203 -11.55 -18.34 19.68
CA SER A 203 -12.40 -17.38 18.94
C SER A 203 -12.11 -15.96 19.38
N LEU A 204 -11.96 -15.05 18.41
CA LEU A 204 -11.62 -13.66 18.68
C LEU A 204 -12.86 -12.75 18.73
N SER A 205 -12.84 -11.81 19.68
CA SER A 205 -13.66 -10.59 19.70
C SER A 205 -12.81 -9.38 19.33
N TYR A 206 -13.44 -8.35 18.76
CA TYR A 206 -12.75 -7.21 18.13
C TYR A 206 -13.16 -5.91 18.81
N ALA A 207 -12.22 -4.98 18.93
CA ALA A 207 -12.47 -3.63 19.45
C ALA A 207 -11.62 -2.61 18.69
N TRP A 208 -12.29 -1.83 17.85
CA TRP A 208 -11.70 -0.72 17.10
C TRP A 208 -11.87 0.61 17.85
N THR A 209 -10.81 1.42 17.88
CA THR A 209 -10.82 2.77 18.48
C THR A 209 -10.30 3.81 17.50
N LEU A 210 -11.01 4.95 17.39
CA LEU A 210 -10.52 6.10 16.65
C LEU A 210 -9.72 7.00 17.60
N ASP A 211 -8.40 6.89 17.54
CA ASP A 211 -7.49 7.48 18.51
C ASP A 211 -7.13 8.93 18.17
N GLN A 212 -7.02 9.24 16.89
CA GLN A 212 -6.74 10.58 16.37
C GLN A 212 -7.62 10.89 15.16
N LYS A 213 -8.08 12.14 15.07
CA LYS A 213 -8.75 12.71 13.90
C LYS A 213 -8.52 14.23 13.83
N PRO A 214 -8.73 14.88 12.67
CA PRO A 214 -8.67 16.33 12.56
C PRO A 214 -9.59 17.03 13.58
N ALA A 215 -9.16 18.18 14.11
CA ALA A 215 -9.86 18.86 15.20
C ALA A 215 -11.31 19.27 14.85
N ALA A 216 -11.58 19.54 13.57
CA ALA A 216 -12.92 19.89 13.07
C ALA A 216 -13.78 18.65 12.76
N SER A 217 -13.21 17.44 12.75
CA SER A 217 -13.91 16.23 12.34
C SER A 217 -14.91 15.75 13.38
N THR A 218 -16.09 15.34 12.92
CA THR A 218 -17.15 14.71 13.71
C THR A 218 -17.27 13.21 13.47
N THR A 219 -16.46 12.64 12.57
CA THR A 219 -16.41 11.19 12.25
C THR A 219 -16.34 10.31 13.50
N ILE A 220 -17.06 9.19 13.42
CA ILE A 220 -17.08 8.08 14.38
C ILE A 220 -16.94 6.75 13.62
N LEU A 221 -16.52 5.70 14.33
CA LEU A 221 -16.51 4.33 13.79
C LEU A 221 -17.92 3.73 13.81
N SER A 222 -18.25 2.99 12.76
CA SER A 222 -19.38 2.07 12.70
C SER A 222 -18.88 0.64 12.83
N ASN A 223 -19.67 -0.23 13.47
CA ASN A 223 -19.32 -1.65 13.69
C ASN A 223 -17.96 -1.86 14.39
N ALA A 224 -17.64 -0.98 15.36
CA ALA A 224 -16.36 -0.99 16.06
C ALA A 224 -16.09 -2.26 16.90
N ASP A 225 -17.08 -3.13 17.07
CA ASP A 225 -16.98 -4.41 17.79
C ASP A 225 -17.01 -5.64 16.86
N GLN A 226 -16.98 -5.43 15.53
CA GLN A 226 -17.01 -6.49 14.53
C GLN A 226 -15.62 -6.72 13.91
N VAL A 227 -15.46 -7.84 13.21
CA VAL A 227 -14.25 -8.13 12.40
C VAL A 227 -13.93 -6.98 11.47
N ASN A 228 -14.95 -6.43 10.81
CA ASN A 228 -14.83 -5.29 9.89
C ASN A 228 -15.56 -4.07 10.46
N ALA A 229 -14.83 -2.98 10.65
CA ALA A 229 -15.37 -1.68 11.01
C ALA A 229 -15.41 -0.74 9.79
N SER A 230 -16.06 0.41 9.92
CA SER A 230 -15.99 1.45 8.89
C SER A 230 -16.06 2.86 9.45
N LEU A 231 -15.58 3.82 8.66
CA LEU A 231 -15.70 5.24 8.92
C LEU A 231 -15.95 6.02 7.64
N THR A 232 -16.55 7.19 7.77
CA THR A 232 -16.66 8.17 6.69
C THR A 232 -15.99 9.45 7.18
N PRO A 233 -14.75 9.74 6.74
CA PRO A 233 -14.05 10.96 7.09
C PRO A 233 -14.78 12.20 6.56
N ASP A 234 -14.95 13.22 7.39
CA ASP A 234 -15.67 14.47 7.05
C ASP A 234 -14.75 15.68 6.91
N VAL A 235 -13.46 15.54 7.21
CA VAL A 235 -12.44 16.59 7.13
C VAL A 235 -11.15 15.98 6.59
N GLU A 236 -10.42 16.74 5.79
CA GLU A 236 -9.08 16.33 5.35
C GLU A 236 -8.09 16.19 6.52
N GLY A 237 -7.07 15.37 6.31
CA GLY A 237 -6.02 15.08 7.28
C GLY A 237 -5.95 13.62 7.70
N SER A 238 -5.22 13.36 8.77
CA SER A 238 -4.89 11.99 9.22
C SER A 238 -5.84 11.51 10.33
N TYR A 239 -6.33 10.28 10.16
CA TYR A 239 -7.11 9.54 11.15
C TYR A 239 -6.32 8.30 11.58
N VAL A 240 -6.07 8.15 12.87
CA VAL A 240 -5.37 6.98 13.43
C VAL A 240 -6.37 6.09 14.15
N ILE A 241 -6.48 4.85 13.71
CA ILE A 241 -7.42 3.86 14.26
C ILE A 241 -6.61 2.67 14.79
N SER A 242 -6.95 2.17 15.98
CA SER A 242 -6.35 0.95 16.51
C SER A 242 -7.35 -0.19 16.62
N LEU A 243 -6.86 -1.42 16.46
CA LEU A 243 -7.56 -2.67 16.72
C LEU A 243 -6.92 -3.39 17.91
N VAL A 244 -7.75 -3.79 18.86
CA VAL A 244 -7.42 -4.79 19.88
C VAL A 244 -8.34 -6.00 19.69
N VAL A 245 -7.79 -7.21 19.75
CA VAL A 245 -8.56 -8.45 19.75
C VAL A 245 -8.43 -9.18 21.08
N ASN A 246 -9.46 -9.95 21.46
CA ASN A 246 -9.49 -10.71 22.71
C ASN A 246 -10.00 -12.15 22.47
N ASP A 247 -9.29 -13.13 23.03
CA ASP A 247 -9.51 -14.58 22.88
C ASP A 247 -10.50 -15.17 23.93
N GLY A 248 -11.12 -14.32 24.74
CA GLY A 248 -11.96 -14.68 25.89
C GLY A 248 -11.21 -14.71 27.23
N GLN A 249 -9.88 -14.59 27.22
CA GLN A 249 -9.00 -14.63 28.40
C GLN A 249 -8.10 -13.39 28.48
N GLU A 250 -7.44 -13.00 27.38
CA GLU A 250 -6.46 -11.92 27.30
C GLU A 250 -6.66 -11.04 26.05
N ASN A 251 -6.21 -9.78 26.15
CA ASN A 251 -6.19 -8.84 25.03
C ASN A 251 -4.86 -8.93 24.29
N SER A 252 -4.90 -8.71 22.97
CA SER A 252 -3.71 -8.43 22.17
C SER A 252 -3.07 -7.09 22.57
N THR A 253 -1.83 -6.87 22.13
CA THR A 253 -1.35 -5.50 21.90
C THR A 253 -2.19 -4.84 20.81
N ALA A 254 -2.35 -3.53 20.86
CA ALA A 254 -3.02 -2.79 19.80
C ALA A 254 -2.18 -2.81 18.52
N ASP A 255 -2.85 -2.95 17.38
CA ASP A 255 -2.30 -2.70 16.05
C ASP A 255 -3.02 -1.50 15.42
N SER A 256 -2.32 -0.64 14.69
CA SER A 256 -2.85 0.64 14.22
C SER A 256 -2.82 0.77 12.71
N VAL A 257 -3.84 1.44 12.17
CA VAL A 257 -3.97 1.81 10.77
C VAL A 257 -4.20 3.33 10.65
N VAL A 258 -3.49 3.96 9.73
CA VAL A 258 -3.59 5.38 9.40
C VAL A 258 -4.39 5.56 8.12
N ILE A 259 -5.38 6.44 8.17
CA ILE A 259 -6.19 6.85 7.01
C ILE A 259 -5.89 8.30 6.69
N ASN A 260 -5.24 8.52 5.54
CA ASN A 260 -4.92 9.84 5.02
C ASN A 260 -6.06 10.32 4.11
N VAL A 261 -6.62 11.49 4.42
CA VAL A 261 -7.85 11.99 3.79
C VAL A 261 -7.54 13.28 3.05
N ALA A 262 -7.79 13.27 1.74
CA ALA A 262 -7.75 14.46 0.88
C ALA A 262 -9.14 15.11 0.73
N GLN A 263 -9.20 16.36 0.29
CA GLN A 263 -10.45 17.03 -0.04
C GLN A 263 -10.45 17.51 -1.49
N TRP A 264 -11.43 17.04 -2.27
CA TRP A 264 -11.69 17.54 -3.61
C TRP A 264 -12.21 18.99 -3.56
N GLN A 265 -11.74 19.83 -4.48
CA GLN A 265 -12.24 21.20 -4.63
C GLN A 265 -13.58 21.16 -5.37
N ILE A 266 -14.64 20.76 -4.68
CA ILE A 266 -15.97 20.61 -5.28
C ILE A 266 -16.62 21.98 -5.44
N ASN A 267 -16.98 22.31 -6.69
CA ASN A 267 -17.74 23.50 -7.04
C ASN A 267 -18.80 23.18 -8.12
N THR A 268 -20.05 23.50 -7.80
CA THR A 268 -21.22 23.28 -8.67
C THR A 268 -21.85 24.57 -9.19
N VAL A 269 -21.36 25.74 -8.77
CA VAL A 269 -22.03 27.03 -9.00
C VAL A 269 -21.12 28.12 -9.54
N THR A 270 -19.89 28.24 -9.04
CA THR A 270 -18.95 29.30 -9.45
C THR A 270 -18.48 29.04 -10.87
N ARG A 271 -18.44 30.10 -11.67
CA ARG A 271 -17.98 30.05 -13.06
C ARG A 271 -16.87 31.06 -13.26
N SER A 272 -15.87 30.68 -14.05
CA SER A 272 -14.86 31.60 -14.53
C SER A 272 -15.51 32.68 -15.37
N THR A 273 -15.18 33.93 -15.08
CA THR A 273 -15.61 35.08 -15.89
C THR A 273 -14.66 35.33 -17.05
N ASN A 274 -13.48 34.72 -17.04
CA ASN A 274 -12.45 34.90 -18.06
C ASN A 274 -12.51 33.80 -19.13
N ILE A 275 -12.76 32.54 -18.74
CA ILE A 275 -12.93 31.44 -19.68
C ILE A 275 -14.39 31.42 -20.17
N GLN A 276 -14.63 32.07 -21.32
CA GLN A 276 -15.96 32.30 -21.86
C GLN A 276 -16.34 31.25 -22.91
N GLU A 277 -17.32 30.42 -22.57
CA GLU A 277 -18.04 29.59 -23.54
C GLU A 277 -19.52 29.96 -23.57
N SER A 278 -20.05 30.17 -24.78
CA SER A 278 -21.48 30.45 -25.02
C SER A 278 -22.07 31.60 -24.18
N GLY A 279 -21.23 32.52 -23.68
CA GLY A 279 -21.62 33.71 -22.92
C GLY A 279 -22.09 33.47 -21.47
N GLN A 280 -21.79 32.31 -20.87
CA GLN A 280 -22.12 32.00 -19.46
C GLN A 280 -20.88 31.78 -18.57
N GLY A 281 -19.68 31.72 -19.15
CA GLY A 281 -18.48 31.26 -18.44
C GLY A 281 -18.48 29.74 -18.17
N VAL A 282 -17.33 29.19 -17.83
CA VAL A 282 -17.14 27.75 -17.55
C VAL A 282 -17.15 27.49 -16.04
N LEU A 283 -17.79 26.41 -15.57
CA LEU A 283 -17.70 26.02 -14.15
C LEU A 283 -16.23 25.74 -13.80
N VAL A 284 -15.78 26.21 -12.65
CA VAL A 284 -14.41 25.96 -12.17
C VAL A 284 -14.37 24.75 -11.23
N ASN A 285 -13.18 24.17 -11.09
CA ASN A 285 -12.86 22.99 -10.28
C ASN A 285 -13.72 21.74 -10.61
N VAL A 286 -13.94 20.87 -9.61
CA VAL A 286 -14.63 19.58 -9.76
C VAL A 286 -16.13 19.74 -9.50
N GLN A 287 -16.99 19.24 -10.40
CA GLN A 287 -18.44 19.37 -10.25
C GLN A 287 -19.07 18.26 -9.41
N SER A 288 -18.51 17.05 -9.44
CA SER A 288 -19.00 15.94 -8.64
C SER A 288 -17.94 14.86 -8.49
N VAL A 289 -17.96 14.16 -7.36
CA VAL A 289 -17.17 12.96 -7.09
C VAL A 289 -18.11 11.90 -6.54
N THR A 290 -18.06 10.70 -7.10
CA THR A 290 -18.88 9.55 -6.69
C THR A 290 -18.09 8.27 -6.81
N THR A 291 -18.49 7.25 -6.05
CA THR A 291 -17.95 5.90 -6.20
C THR A 291 -18.81 5.10 -7.17
N THR A 292 -18.18 4.46 -8.15
CA THR A 292 -18.85 3.62 -9.16
C THR A 292 -18.15 2.28 -9.28
N VAL A 293 -18.91 1.21 -9.54
CA VAL A 293 -18.33 -0.13 -9.77
C VAL A 293 -18.50 -0.52 -11.23
N GLU A 294 -17.40 -0.86 -11.88
CA GLU A 294 -17.37 -1.34 -13.26
C GLU A 294 -16.50 -2.60 -13.35
N ASN A 295 -16.99 -3.67 -13.98
CA ASN A 295 -16.27 -4.94 -14.10
C ASN A 295 -15.76 -5.52 -12.76
N ASN A 296 -16.53 -5.35 -11.68
CA ASN A 296 -16.17 -5.72 -10.30
C ASN A 296 -14.99 -4.95 -9.71
N GLU A 297 -14.60 -3.83 -10.31
CA GLU A 297 -13.60 -2.91 -9.81
C GLU A 297 -14.27 -1.59 -9.42
N GLU A 298 -13.87 -1.04 -8.27
CA GLU A 298 -14.44 0.20 -7.75
C GLU A 298 -13.56 1.39 -8.15
N PHE A 299 -14.21 2.45 -8.63
CA PHE A 299 -13.59 3.66 -9.10
C PHE A 299 -14.13 4.87 -8.37
N THR A 300 -13.25 5.82 -8.07
CA THR A 300 -13.63 7.20 -7.89
C THR A 300 -13.88 7.80 -9.26
N THR A 301 -15.15 8.07 -9.54
CA THR A 301 -15.60 8.74 -10.75
C THR A 301 -15.89 10.20 -10.44
N PHE A 302 -15.30 11.11 -11.21
CA PHE A 302 -15.49 12.53 -11.03
C PHE A 302 -15.72 13.26 -12.35
N ASN A 303 -16.48 14.34 -12.29
CA ASN A 303 -16.75 15.22 -13.42
C ASN A 303 -16.06 16.56 -13.17
N ALA A 304 -15.23 16.98 -14.11
CA ALA A 304 -14.53 18.26 -14.06
C ALA A 304 -14.51 18.91 -15.44
N THR A 305 -14.59 20.24 -15.46
CA THR A 305 -14.40 21.03 -16.69
C THR A 305 -12.94 21.12 -17.11
N GLY A 306 -12.00 20.80 -16.20
CA GLY A 306 -10.56 21.02 -16.37
C GLY A 306 -10.13 22.47 -16.11
N VAL A 307 -11.05 23.37 -15.73
CA VAL A 307 -10.75 24.79 -15.47
C VAL A 307 -10.58 25.00 -13.96
N PRO A 308 -9.38 25.38 -13.47
CA PRO A 308 -9.17 25.65 -12.05
C PRO A 308 -9.73 27.01 -11.62
N ASP A 309 -9.97 27.18 -10.32
CA ASP A 309 -10.31 28.45 -9.68
C ASP A 309 -9.08 29.11 -9.05
N TYR A 310 -7.96 29.17 -9.79
CA TYR A 310 -6.74 29.80 -9.29
C TYR A 310 -6.91 31.30 -9.12
N THR A 311 -6.41 31.79 -7.99
CA THR A 311 -6.27 33.22 -7.69
C THR A 311 -4.86 33.45 -7.18
N VAL A 312 -4.11 34.34 -7.83
CA VAL A 312 -2.71 34.59 -7.48
C VAL A 312 -2.53 36.03 -7.03
N THR A 313 -1.89 36.22 -5.88
CA THR A 313 -1.44 37.56 -5.46
C THR A 313 -0.04 37.80 -6.02
N ILE A 314 0.08 38.76 -6.92
CA ILE A 314 1.32 39.02 -7.65
C ILE A 314 2.42 39.51 -6.72
N THR A 315 3.54 38.79 -6.73
CA THR A 315 4.77 39.14 -6.01
C THR A 315 5.78 39.82 -6.94
N GLN A 316 6.86 40.36 -6.37
CA GLN A 316 7.95 40.90 -7.18
C GLN A 316 8.65 39.80 -8.01
N ASP A 317 8.76 38.59 -7.47
CA ASP A 317 9.39 37.47 -8.16
C ASP A 317 8.55 37.03 -9.37
N ASP A 318 7.22 37.08 -9.27
CA ASP A 318 6.34 36.79 -10.41
C ASP A 318 6.52 37.86 -11.52
N ILE A 319 6.59 39.14 -11.14
CA ILE A 319 6.85 40.26 -12.06
C ILE A 319 8.20 40.13 -12.75
N ASP A 320 9.23 39.73 -12.00
CA ASP A 320 10.58 39.57 -12.52
C ASP A 320 10.66 38.36 -13.44
N THR A 321 10.01 37.25 -13.07
CA THR A 321 9.90 36.04 -13.92
C THR A 321 9.23 36.37 -15.25
N LEU A 322 8.09 37.08 -15.23
CA LEU A 322 7.37 37.47 -16.44
C LEU A 322 8.16 38.47 -17.30
N ASN A 323 8.71 39.53 -16.70
CA ASN A 323 9.33 40.60 -17.47
C ASN A 323 10.76 40.31 -17.92
N ASN A 324 11.47 39.38 -17.28
CA ASN A 324 12.83 38.98 -17.66
C ASN A 324 12.86 37.83 -18.68
N ARG A 325 11.70 37.44 -19.21
CA ARG A 325 11.62 36.47 -20.32
C ARG A 325 12.48 36.94 -21.49
N PRO A 326 13.25 36.05 -22.15
CA PRO A 326 14.15 36.44 -23.23
C PRO A 326 13.48 37.28 -24.34
N ASN A 327 12.24 36.94 -24.69
CA ASN A 327 11.47 37.62 -25.72
C ASN A 327 10.30 38.45 -25.15
N ALA A 328 10.43 38.99 -23.93
CA ALA A 328 9.37 39.79 -23.30
C ALA A 328 8.79 40.91 -24.21
N ALA A 329 9.62 41.49 -25.09
CA ALA A 329 9.22 42.50 -26.07
C ALA A 329 8.20 42.03 -27.12
N SER A 330 8.20 40.74 -27.49
CA SER A 330 7.18 40.15 -28.35
C SER A 330 6.13 39.39 -27.55
N ASP A 331 6.50 38.85 -26.39
CA ASP A 331 5.59 38.08 -25.55
C ASP A 331 4.52 38.97 -24.92
N PHE A 332 4.77 40.26 -24.68
CA PHE A 332 3.78 41.19 -24.11
C PHE A 332 3.37 42.30 -25.08
N ARG A 333 2.09 42.68 -25.01
CA ARG A 333 1.50 43.71 -25.88
C ARG A 333 1.91 45.14 -25.53
N THR A 334 2.50 45.38 -24.36
CA THR A 334 2.98 46.74 -24.04
C THR A 334 4.13 47.11 -24.97
N PRO A 335 4.24 48.38 -25.40
CA PRO A 335 5.41 48.84 -26.17
C PRO A 335 6.75 48.63 -25.46
N SER A 336 6.73 48.46 -24.13
CA SER A 336 7.89 48.17 -23.29
C SER A 336 8.20 46.68 -23.11
N GLY A 337 7.37 45.76 -23.63
CA GLY A 337 7.58 44.32 -23.46
C GLY A 337 7.40 43.84 -22.02
N ARG A 338 6.40 44.37 -21.32
CA ARG A 338 6.12 44.10 -19.91
C ARG A 338 4.68 43.66 -19.69
N THR A 339 4.48 42.85 -18.65
CA THR A 339 3.17 42.49 -18.12
C THR A 339 2.37 43.71 -17.64
N PHE A 340 1.05 43.60 -17.59
CA PHE A 340 0.14 44.64 -17.13
C PHE A 340 -0.01 44.69 -15.60
N VAL A 341 0.32 43.60 -14.93
CA VAL A 341 0.10 43.45 -13.49
C VAL A 341 1.23 44.08 -12.68
N ASN A 342 0.95 44.40 -11.43
CA ASN A 342 1.83 45.02 -10.45
C ASN A 342 1.86 44.18 -9.18
N VAL A 343 2.90 44.38 -8.36
CA VAL A 343 2.98 43.74 -7.04
C VAL A 343 1.75 44.08 -6.20
N GLY A 344 1.10 43.05 -5.66
CA GLY A 344 -0.11 43.14 -4.86
C GLY A 344 -1.42 43.09 -5.65
N ASP A 345 -1.37 43.06 -6.99
CA ASP A 345 -2.55 42.75 -7.79
C ASP A 345 -3.00 41.30 -7.50
N VAL A 346 -4.31 41.07 -7.49
CA VAL A 346 -4.90 39.74 -7.36
C VAL A 346 -5.47 39.37 -8.72
N VAL A 347 -4.90 38.33 -9.32
CA VAL A 347 -5.20 37.90 -10.69
C VAL A 347 -5.98 36.61 -10.67
N GLU A 348 -7.16 36.60 -11.30
CA GLU A 348 -7.96 35.39 -11.49
C GLU A 348 -7.45 34.59 -12.70
N PHE A 349 -7.64 33.27 -12.66
CA PHE A 349 -7.29 32.39 -13.78
C PHE A 349 -7.93 32.87 -15.10
N GLY A 350 -7.09 33.08 -16.12
CA GLY A 350 -7.49 33.57 -17.44
C GLY A 350 -7.61 35.10 -17.57
N GLU A 351 -7.37 35.89 -16.51
CA GLU A 351 -7.42 37.34 -16.55
C GLU A 351 -6.32 37.95 -17.44
N ASP A 352 -6.55 39.11 -18.05
CA ASP A 352 -5.58 39.69 -18.98
C ASP A 352 -4.35 40.30 -18.27
N ILE A 353 -3.23 39.57 -18.24
CA ILE A 353 -1.94 40.06 -17.72
C ILE A 353 -1.02 40.66 -18.79
N GLY A 354 -1.47 40.79 -20.03
CA GLY A 354 -0.76 41.53 -21.07
C GLY A 354 -0.05 40.72 -22.15
N TYR A 355 -0.09 39.39 -22.13
CA TYR A 355 0.56 38.57 -23.18
C TYR A 355 0.03 38.89 -24.59
N THR A 356 0.89 38.68 -25.59
CA THR A 356 0.61 38.81 -27.01
C THR A 356 -0.10 37.55 -27.50
N ARG A 357 -1.09 37.74 -28.38
CA ARG A 357 -2.15 36.76 -28.64
C ARG A 357 -1.65 35.56 -29.45
N SER A 358 -2.10 34.36 -29.08
CA SER A 358 -2.30 33.24 -30.00
C SER A 358 -3.64 33.39 -30.75
N PRO A 359 -3.75 33.01 -32.04
CA PRO A 359 -5.04 32.96 -32.73
C PRO A 359 -6.02 32.02 -31.99
N GLY A 360 -7.20 32.52 -31.59
CA GLY A 360 -8.20 31.72 -30.84
C GLY A 360 -8.30 32.06 -29.34
N CYS A 361 -7.31 32.78 -28.80
CA CYS A 361 -7.28 33.27 -27.43
C CYS A 361 -7.38 34.79 -27.37
N ASP A 362 -8.56 35.34 -27.07
CA ASP A 362 -8.73 36.80 -26.91
C ASP A 362 -8.22 37.33 -25.54
N LEU A 363 -7.67 36.46 -24.69
CA LEU A 363 -7.24 36.73 -23.32
C LEU A 363 -5.71 36.82 -23.24
N GLY A 364 -5.15 37.90 -22.67
CA GLY A 364 -3.70 38.07 -22.49
C GLY A 364 -3.13 37.40 -21.23
N TYR A 365 -3.76 36.31 -20.77
CA TYR A 365 -3.25 35.44 -19.71
C TYR A 365 -2.22 34.42 -20.21
N TRP A 366 -2.36 34.01 -21.47
CA TRP A 366 -1.62 32.91 -22.09
C TRP A 366 -0.44 33.43 -22.91
N PRO A 367 0.76 32.84 -22.80
CA PRO A 367 1.85 33.16 -23.71
C PRO A 367 1.50 32.76 -25.16
N PRO A 368 2.19 33.33 -26.17
CA PRO A 368 2.06 32.89 -27.55
C PRO A 368 2.45 31.40 -27.71
N GLY A 369 1.73 30.62 -28.51
CA GLY A 369 2.08 29.21 -28.81
C GLY A 369 0.98 28.21 -28.50
N PRO A 370 0.64 27.96 -27.21
CA PRO A 370 -0.37 26.99 -26.82
C PRO A 370 -1.80 27.51 -27.05
N GLU A 371 -2.75 26.59 -26.89
CA GLU A 371 -4.17 26.82 -27.13
C GLU A 371 -4.88 27.27 -25.84
N CYS A 372 -6.09 27.81 -25.98
CA CYS A 372 -6.86 28.25 -24.82
C CYS A 372 -7.50 27.07 -24.10
N PRO A 373 -7.51 27.08 -22.75
CA PRO A 373 -8.39 26.20 -22.00
C PRO A 373 -9.84 26.36 -22.46
N SER A 374 -10.50 25.22 -22.65
CA SER A 374 -11.92 25.14 -22.94
C SER A 374 -12.56 24.15 -21.98
N ASN A 375 -13.87 24.20 -21.86
CA ASN A 375 -14.62 23.27 -21.03
C ASN A 375 -14.51 21.86 -21.60
N GLN A 376 -13.73 21.02 -20.93
CA GLN A 376 -13.58 19.63 -21.33
C GLN A 376 -14.81 18.81 -20.93
N SER A 377 -15.45 19.15 -19.80
CA SER A 377 -16.59 18.44 -19.20
C SER A 377 -16.43 16.91 -19.27
N VAL A 378 -15.30 16.39 -18.79
CA VAL A 378 -14.94 14.97 -18.89
C VAL A 378 -15.25 14.24 -17.58
N VAL A 379 -15.79 13.03 -17.73
CA VAL A 379 -15.91 12.06 -16.64
C VAL A 379 -14.63 11.24 -16.60
N ASN A 380 -13.90 11.34 -15.49
CA ASN A 380 -12.64 10.64 -15.27
C ASN A 380 -12.83 9.59 -14.16
N LYS A 381 -11.99 8.55 -14.20
CA LYS A 381 -12.05 7.43 -13.26
C LYS A 381 -10.65 7.03 -12.81
N ILE A 382 -10.49 6.85 -11.51
CA ILE A 382 -9.29 6.29 -10.86
C ILE A 382 -9.71 5.14 -9.93
N PRO A 383 -8.95 4.05 -9.82
CA PRO A 383 -9.32 2.94 -8.92
C PRO A 383 -9.27 3.40 -7.45
N THR A 384 -10.21 2.92 -6.63
CA THR A 384 -10.23 3.23 -5.18
C THR A 384 -9.26 2.35 -4.38
N GLN A 385 -8.82 1.24 -4.96
CA GLN A 385 -7.89 0.29 -4.35
C GLN A 385 -6.73 0.07 -5.34
N PRO A 386 -5.69 0.91 -5.28
CA PRO A 386 -4.56 0.78 -6.18
C PRO A 386 -3.76 -0.50 -5.86
N GLU A 387 -3.28 -1.17 -6.90
CA GLU A 387 -2.49 -2.39 -6.82
C GLU A 387 -1.16 -2.19 -7.55
N PRO A 388 -0.04 -2.76 -7.07
CA PRO A 388 1.22 -2.73 -7.82
C PRO A 388 1.08 -3.36 -9.21
N ALA A 389 1.76 -2.80 -10.20
CA ALA A 389 1.76 -3.34 -11.55
C ALA A 389 2.51 -4.69 -11.60
N SER A 390 1.96 -5.66 -12.32
CA SER A 390 2.62 -6.96 -12.57
C SER A 390 3.60 -6.93 -13.75
N GLN A 391 3.57 -5.86 -14.52
CA GLN A 391 4.43 -5.60 -15.68
C GLN A 391 4.70 -4.10 -15.77
N THR A 392 5.81 -3.73 -16.41
CA THR A 392 6.13 -2.32 -16.68
C THR A 392 5.00 -1.64 -17.45
N CYS A 393 4.60 -0.47 -16.98
CA CYS A 393 3.53 0.30 -17.58
C CYS A 393 3.97 1.74 -17.82
N ASN A 394 4.27 2.09 -19.07
CA ASN A 394 4.78 3.42 -19.40
C ASN A 394 3.69 4.49 -19.24
N THR A 395 4.09 5.66 -18.74
CA THR A 395 3.25 6.86 -18.80
C THR A 395 3.07 7.29 -20.25
N GLY A 396 1.84 7.55 -20.69
CA GLY A 396 1.55 8.03 -22.04
C GLY A 396 1.42 9.57 -22.12
N LEU A 397 1.34 10.09 -23.35
CA LEU A 397 1.22 11.53 -23.67
C LEU A 397 -0.12 12.20 -23.27
N ASN A 398 -1.05 11.44 -22.71
CA ASN A 398 -2.34 11.97 -22.27
C ASN A 398 -2.33 12.16 -20.75
N SER A 399 -3.50 12.48 -20.20
CA SER A 399 -3.68 12.55 -18.76
C SER A 399 -3.21 11.25 -18.07
N ILE A 400 -2.21 11.38 -17.21
CA ILE A 400 -1.67 10.33 -16.34
C ILE A 400 -2.21 10.43 -14.92
N GLY A 401 -3.09 11.39 -14.66
CA GLY A 401 -3.63 11.65 -13.34
C GLY A 401 -4.46 12.92 -13.32
N VAL A 402 -4.90 13.29 -12.13
CA VAL A 402 -5.74 14.47 -11.91
C VAL A 402 -5.33 15.14 -10.61
N MET A 403 -5.37 16.47 -10.58
CA MET A 403 -5.26 17.23 -9.34
C MET A 403 -6.63 17.32 -8.65
N LEU A 404 -6.65 17.62 -7.34
CA LEU A 404 -7.88 17.74 -6.54
C LEU A 404 -8.80 18.89 -6.98
N ASN A 405 -8.29 19.83 -7.78
CA ASN A 405 -9.08 20.86 -8.45
C ASN A 405 -9.61 20.43 -9.83
N GLY A 406 -9.38 19.20 -10.27
CA GLY A 406 -9.88 18.66 -11.53
C GLY A 406 -9.05 19.01 -12.77
N THR A 407 -7.90 19.67 -12.62
CA THR A 407 -6.93 19.85 -13.72
C THR A 407 -6.20 18.54 -14.01
N SER A 408 -5.83 18.32 -15.27
CA SER A 408 -5.16 17.07 -15.65
C SER A 408 -3.66 17.12 -15.31
N VAL A 409 -3.10 15.95 -14.99
CA VAL A 409 -1.64 15.76 -14.86
C VAL A 409 -1.15 15.09 -16.13
N PHE A 410 -0.20 15.69 -16.82
CA PHE A 410 0.45 15.09 -17.99
C PHE A 410 1.87 14.66 -17.63
N ASN A 411 2.42 13.72 -18.39
CA ASN A 411 3.74 13.16 -18.10
C ASN A 411 4.87 14.12 -18.51
N TRP A 412 6.11 13.67 -18.40
CA TRP A 412 7.30 14.44 -18.73
C TRP A 412 7.49 14.72 -20.24
N ASP A 413 6.76 14.04 -21.13
CA ASP A 413 7.00 14.00 -22.58
C ASP A 413 6.10 15.00 -23.32
N ASP A 414 6.66 15.76 -24.27
CA ASP A 414 5.90 16.68 -25.14
C ASP A 414 5.44 16.01 -26.46
N GLY A 415 5.81 14.74 -26.68
CA GLY A 415 5.51 13.97 -27.88
C GLY A 415 6.41 14.28 -29.08
N SER A 416 7.45 15.09 -28.90
CA SER A 416 8.42 15.50 -29.91
C SER A 416 9.82 15.02 -29.56
N SER A 417 10.66 14.93 -30.60
CA SER A 417 12.05 14.54 -30.45
C SER A 417 12.95 15.34 -31.37
N TYR A 418 14.23 15.43 -31.02
CA TYR A 418 15.22 16.09 -31.85
C TYR A 418 15.20 15.51 -33.28
N ASN A 419 14.99 16.38 -34.27
CA ASN A 419 14.85 16.05 -35.69
C ASN A 419 13.76 15.00 -36.01
N ASN A 420 12.78 14.77 -35.12
CA ASN A 420 11.72 13.77 -35.27
C ASN A 420 12.27 12.35 -35.50
N GLN A 421 13.35 12.00 -34.80
CA GLN A 421 14.02 10.71 -34.96
C GLN A 421 13.70 9.71 -33.84
N ASN A 422 12.99 10.15 -32.80
CA ASN A 422 12.67 9.37 -31.59
C ASN A 422 13.92 8.78 -30.93
N VAL A 423 14.99 9.60 -30.92
CA VAL A 423 16.26 9.28 -30.27
C VAL A 423 16.38 10.16 -29.03
N TRP A 424 16.28 11.48 -29.18
CA TRP A 424 16.31 12.43 -28.07
C TRP A 424 14.93 13.02 -27.86
N ASN A 425 14.18 12.49 -26.89
CA ASN A 425 12.80 12.89 -26.62
C ASN A 425 12.78 14.09 -25.69
N ASN A 426 12.02 15.12 -26.07
CA ASN A 426 12.00 16.38 -25.34
C ASN A 426 11.31 16.21 -23.98
N LEU A 427 11.79 16.94 -22.98
CA LEU A 427 11.07 17.11 -21.71
C LEU A 427 10.13 18.31 -21.81
N ALA A 428 8.83 18.07 -21.70
CA ALA A 428 7.80 19.11 -21.75
C ALA A 428 8.09 20.26 -20.78
N PRO A 429 8.39 20.03 -19.47
CA PRO A 429 8.73 21.12 -18.55
C PRO A 429 9.92 21.99 -18.94
N LYS A 430 10.82 21.49 -19.80
CA LYS A 430 11.99 22.24 -20.28
C LYS A 430 11.69 22.98 -21.57
N PHE A 431 11.06 22.31 -22.54
CA PHE A 431 10.75 22.88 -23.84
C PHE A 431 9.61 23.91 -23.78
N GLU A 432 8.72 23.77 -22.79
CA GLU A 432 7.51 24.57 -22.66
C GLU A 432 7.59 25.57 -21.49
N VAL A 433 8.76 25.73 -20.85
CA VAL A 433 8.96 26.63 -19.70
C VAL A 433 8.51 28.07 -19.98
N TYR A 434 8.56 28.49 -21.24
CA TYR A 434 8.08 29.80 -21.69
C TYR A 434 6.67 29.74 -22.29
N ASP A 435 6.12 28.57 -22.54
CA ASP A 435 4.82 28.33 -23.18
C ASP A 435 3.77 27.84 -22.18
N VAL A 436 3.96 28.18 -20.91
CA VAL A 436 3.02 27.98 -19.80
C VAL A 436 2.59 29.30 -19.20
N ASP A 437 1.43 29.30 -18.57
CA ASP A 437 0.93 30.43 -17.79
C ASP A 437 1.73 30.64 -16.49
N MET A 438 1.33 31.65 -15.72
CA MET A 438 1.96 31.94 -14.43
C MET A 438 1.76 30.86 -13.35
N CYS A 439 0.82 29.93 -13.58
CA CYS A 439 0.59 28.75 -12.75
C CYS A 439 1.31 27.51 -13.29
N LEU A 440 2.20 27.68 -14.28
CA LEU A 440 2.99 26.61 -14.91
C LEU A 440 2.09 25.50 -15.51
N GLY A 441 0.97 25.90 -16.10
CA GLY A 441 0.13 25.02 -16.91
C GLY A 441 -0.21 25.65 -18.26
N HIS A 442 -0.77 24.84 -19.15
CA HIS A 442 -1.29 25.32 -20.43
C HIS A 442 -2.38 24.38 -20.94
N ALA A 443 -2.90 24.62 -22.14
CA ALA A 443 -3.81 23.69 -22.79
C ALA A 443 -3.30 23.20 -24.16
N GLN A 444 -3.52 21.90 -24.42
CA GLN A 444 -3.29 21.28 -25.73
C GLN A 444 -4.36 21.71 -26.75
N GLN A 445 -4.24 21.26 -28.01
CA GLN A 445 -5.14 21.59 -29.14
C GLN A 445 -6.65 21.36 -28.92
N GLN A 446 -7.03 20.58 -27.91
CA GLN A 446 -8.43 20.31 -27.56
C GLN A 446 -8.92 21.14 -26.38
N GLY A 447 -8.07 22.00 -25.82
CA GLY A 447 -8.37 22.91 -24.72
C GLY A 447 -8.29 22.28 -23.32
N ASN A 448 -7.75 21.07 -23.19
CA ASN A 448 -7.54 20.45 -21.87
C ASN A 448 -6.38 21.14 -21.16
N TYR A 449 -6.70 21.90 -20.11
CA TYR A 449 -5.68 22.53 -19.27
C TYR A 449 -5.02 21.51 -18.34
N HIS A 450 -3.70 21.52 -18.31
CA HIS A 450 -2.92 20.52 -17.61
C HIS A 450 -1.58 21.06 -17.13
N HIS A 451 -0.98 20.31 -16.21
CA HIS A 451 0.35 20.56 -15.69
C HIS A 451 1.27 19.37 -16.01
N HIS A 452 2.46 19.69 -16.54
CA HIS A 452 3.59 18.77 -16.67
C HIS A 452 4.58 18.88 -15.52
N MET A 453 4.46 19.93 -14.70
CA MET A 453 5.43 20.24 -13.62
C MET A 453 4.75 20.83 -12.38
N PHE A 454 5.57 21.09 -11.35
CA PHE A 454 5.15 21.77 -10.13
C PHE A 454 4.42 23.08 -10.43
N SER A 455 3.29 23.32 -9.75
CA SER A 455 2.52 24.55 -9.84
C SER A 455 2.48 25.24 -8.47
N LYS A 456 3.02 26.45 -8.39
CA LYS A 456 2.93 27.31 -7.20
C LYS A 456 1.46 27.65 -6.87
N CYS A 457 0.61 27.84 -7.88
CA CYS A 457 -0.81 28.09 -7.67
C CYS A 457 -1.51 26.91 -7.00
N LEU A 458 -1.14 25.67 -7.37
CA LEU A 458 -1.66 24.48 -6.72
C LEU A 458 -1.11 24.35 -5.29
N GLN A 459 0.18 24.62 -5.07
CA GLN A 459 0.76 24.63 -3.72
C GLN A 459 0.03 25.61 -2.79
N GLU A 460 -0.21 26.84 -3.25
CA GLU A 460 -0.94 27.86 -2.50
C GLU A 460 -2.39 27.43 -2.24
N LEU A 461 -3.07 26.86 -3.25
CA LEU A 461 -4.43 26.33 -3.12
C LEU A 461 -4.52 25.21 -2.09
N MET A 462 -3.50 24.35 -2.03
CA MET A 462 -3.42 23.24 -1.07
C MET A 462 -2.90 23.66 0.31
N GLY A 463 -2.55 24.94 0.50
CA GLY A 463 -2.03 25.46 1.77
C GLY A 463 -0.70 24.83 2.20
N ASP A 464 0.09 24.35 1.23
CA ASP A 464 1.33 23.63 1.50
C ASP A 464 2.52 24.60 1.57
N ASP A 465 2.88 24.96 2.80
CA ASP A 465 4.00 25.85 3.11
C ASP A 465 5.29 25.11 3.50
N GLY A 466 5.31 23.77 3.35
CA GLY A 466 6.42 22.92 3.76
C GLY A 466 6.62 22.78 5.27
N SER A 467 5.64 23.16 6.09
CA SER A 467 5.69 22.98 7.55
C SER A 467 5.50 21.53 8.01
N SER A 468 5.07 20.64 7.12
CA SER A 468 4.88 19.20 7.34
C SER A 468 5.20 18.40 6.07
N HIS A 469 4.97 17.08 6.12
CA HIS A 469 4.78 16.31 4.89
C HIS A 469 3.70 17.01 4.06
N SER A 470 3.90 17.11 2.74
CA SER A 470 2.94 17.73 1.86
C SER A 470 1.56 17.05 1.97
N PRO A 471 0.47 17.78 1.71
CA PRO A 471 -0.82 17.15 1.49
C PRO A 471 -0.85 16.47 0.10
N ILE A 472 -1.89 15.67 -0.11
CA ILE A 472 -2.20 15.10 -1.42
C ILE A 472 -2.65 16.23 -2.34
N TYR A 473 -1.99 16.39 -3.48
CA TYR A 473 -2.37 17.36 -4.52
C TYR A 473 -3.30 16.74 -5.57
N GLY A 474 -3.24 15.43 -5.73
CA GLY A 474 -3.98 14.71 -6.75
C GLY A 474 -3.82 13.19 -6.67
N PHE A 475 -4.24 12.50 -7.72
CA PHE A 475 -4.10 11.05 -7.86
C PHE A 475 -3.60 10.72 -9.26
N ALA A 476 -2.68 9.77 -9.33
CA ALA A 476 -2.24 9.17 -10.58
C ALA A 476 -3.33 8.24 -11.13
N ALA A 477 -3.23 7.91 -12.42
CA ALA A 477 -4.21 7.08 -13.12
C ALA A 477 -4.33 5.65 -12.56
N ASP A 478 -3.30 5.17 -11.86
CA ASP A 478 -3.26 3.88 -11.17
C ASP A 478 -3.89 3.92 -9.77
N GLY A 479 -4.39 5.08 -9.34
CA GLY A 479 -5.08 5.31 -8.07
C GLY A 479 -4.17 5.66 -6.89
N TYR A 480 -2.85 5.61 -7.05
CA TYR A 480 -1.94 6.07 -6.01
C TYR A 480 -1.95 7.60 -5.90
N PRO A 481 -1.90 8.16 -4.68
CA PRO A 481 -1.92 9.61 -4.49
C PRO A 481 -0.63 10.26 -4.98
N ILE A 482 -0.75 11.52 -5.42
CA ILE A 482 0.35 12.41 -5.77
C ILE A 482 0.41 13.49 -4.70
N TYR A 483 1.49 13.50 -3.93
CA TYR A 483 1.77 14.46 -2.88
C TYR A 483 2.54 15.67 -3.42
N GLY A 484 2.43 16.80 -2.72
CA GLY A 484 3.28 17.97 -2.96
C GLY A 484 4.78 17.70 -2.74
N PRO A 485 5.65 18.72 -2.78
CA PRO A 485 7.09 18.50 -2.85
C PRO A 485 7.82 18.13 -1.55
N TYR A 486 7.16 18.19 -0.40
CA TYR A 486 7.79 18.00 0.90
C TYR A 486 7.56 16.59 1.45
N PHE A 487 8.65 15.85 1.66
CA PHE A 487 8.67 14.58 2.39
C PHE A 487 8.48 14.79 3.90
N SER A 488 9.01 15.89 4.43
CA SER A 488 8.76 16.27 5.83
C SER A 488 9.01 17.77 5.99
N GLN A 489 8.86 18.28 7.21
CA GLN A 489 9.04 19.70 7.51
C GLN A 489 10.35 20.25 6.94
N GLY A 490 10.24 21.11 5.91
CA GLY A 490 11.37 21.74 5.23
C GLY A 490 12.29 20.79 4.45
N VAL A 491 11.91 19.54 4.25
CA VAL A 491 12.68 18.54 3.50
C VAL A 491 11.93 18.17 2.23
N LEU A 492 12.51 18.51 1.09
CA LEU A 492 11.98 18.14 -0.21
C LEU A 492 12.16 16.64 -0.48
N ALA A 493 11.17 16.03 -1.11
CA ALA A 493 11.30 14.73 -1.75
C ALA A 493 12.28 14.84 -2.93
N LYS A 494 13.19 13.88 -3.05
CA LYS A 494 14.32 13.91 -3.97
C LYS A 494 14.18 12.84 -5.03
N SER A 495 14.20 13.26 -6.29
CA SER A 495 14.30 12.33 -7.42
C SER A 495 15.61 11.54 -7.36
N ALA A 496 15.54 10.24 -7.65
CA ALA A 496 16.71 9.42 -7.92
C ALA A 496 17.06 9.35 -9.42
N TRP A 497 16.39 10.15 -10.26
CA TRP A 497 16.79 10.35 -11.65
C TRP A 497 17.88 11.41 -11.72
N VAL A 498 19.07 10.98 -12.10
CA VAL A 498 20.28 11.78 -12.14
C VAL A 498 20.55 12.22 -13.57
N MET A 499 20.86 13.50 -13.72
CA MET A 499 21.27 14.07 -14.99
C MET A 499 22.67 13.56 -15.37
N ARG A 500 22.85 13.18 -16.63
CA ARG A 500 24.12 12.68 -17.17
C ARG A 500 25.10 13.84 -17.34
N ASP A 501 26.34 13.63 -16.91
CA ASP A 501 27.44 14.55 -17.17
C ASP A 501 28.00 14.31 -18.59
N TYR A 502 27.75 15.25 -19.49
CA TYR A 502 28.29 15.22 -20.86
C TYR A 502 29.60 15.99 -21.01
N ASP A 503 30.02 16.75 -20.01
CA ASP A 503 31.24 17.55 -20.05
C ASP A 503 32.48 16.74 -19.62
N ASP A 504 32.30 15.66 -18.86
CA ASP A 504 33.35 14.67 -18.58
C ASP A 504 33.24 13.41 -19.47
N PRO A 505 34.12 13.24 -20.48
CA PRO A 505 34.17 12.03 -21.31
C PRO A 505 34.51 10.75 -20.56
N ASN A 506 34.97 10.84 -19.30
CA ASN A 506 35.28 9.69 -18.45
C ASN A 506 34.15 9.36 -17.48
N SER A 507 33.08 10.16 -17.45
CA SER A 507 31.90 9.85 -16.65
C SER A 507 31.30 8.51 -17.09
N ALA A 508 30.86 7.71 -16.12
CA ALA A 508 30.19 6.43 -16.39
C ALA A 508 28.88 6.61 -17.18
N SER A 509 28.27 7.80 -17.10
CA SER A 509 27.06 8.17 -17.84
C SER A 509 27.33 9.00 -19.09
N GLY A 510 28.57 9.43 -19.30
CA GLY A 510 28.95 10.37 -20.35
C GLY A 510 29.00 9.75 -21.74
N CYS A 511 29.20 10.61 -22.75
CA CYS A 511 29.48 10.19 -24.11
C CYS A 511 30.92 10.50 -24.44
N GLY A 512 31.63 9.63 -25.15
CA GLY A 512 33.09 9.70 -25.37
C GLY A 512 33.66 10.97 -26.03
N VAL A 513 32.87 12.03 -26.20
CA VAL A 513 33.24 13.39 -26.60
C VAL A 513 32.52 14.39 -25.68
N ALA A 514 33.27 15.30 -25.05
CA ALA A 514 32.73 16.31 -24.14
C ALA A 514 31.76 17.27 -24.87
N GLY A 515 30.64 17.57 -24.23
CA GLY A 515 29.61 18.49 -24.72
C GLY A 515 28.79 17.97 -25.91
N GLU A 516 28.88 16.68 -26.23
CA GLU A 516 28.15 16.08 -27.36
C GLU A 516 27.24 14.93 -26.93
N ARG A 517 25.98 14.99 -27.37
CA ARG A 517 25.00 13.91 -27.29
C ARG A 517 25.22 12.86 -28.39
N SER A 518 26.39 12.23 -28.34
CA SER A 518 26.87 11.26 -29.35
C SER A 518 26.56 9.80 -29.00
N CYS A 519 25.94 9.55 -27.83
CA CYS A 519 25.63 8.22 -27.33
C CYS A 519 24.39 8.20 -26.42
N GLN A 520 23.79 7.04 -26.27
CA GLN A 520 22.75 6.76 -25.28
C GLN A 520 23.20 5.65 -24.35
N LEU A 521 22.64 5.62 -23.14
CA LEU A 521 22.78 4.46 -22.27
C LEU A 521 22.12 3.25 -22.93
N VAL A 522 22.74 2.08 -22.81
CA VAL A 522 22.14 0.82 -23.25
C VAL A 522 20.90 0.51 -22.43
N ASP A 523 20.96 0.82 -21.13
CA ASP A 523 19.86 0.75 -20.19
C ASP A 523 19.95 1.94 -19.21
N GLN A 524 18.90 2.76 -19.17
CA GLN A 524 18.83 3.92 -18.27
C GLN A 524 18.67 3.56 -16.79
N TYR A 525 18.39 2.29 -16.49
CA TYR A 525 18.27 1.76 -15.13
C TYR A 525 19.53 1.00 -14.69
N ASP A 526 20.49 0.75 -15.59
CA ASP A 526 21.74 0.03 -15.31
C ASP A 526 22.93 0.66 -16.07
N LEU A 527 23.58 1.62 -15.42
CA LEU A 527 24.80 2.26 -15.94
C LEU A 527 25.92 1.25 -16.28
N SER A 528 25.94 0.06 -15.67
CA SER A 528 27.02 -0.91 -15.91
C SER A 528 26.96 -1.51 -17.33
N GLN A 529 25.82 -1.41 -18.02
CA GLN A 529 25.69 -1.81 -19.42
C GLN A 529 26.39 -0.83 -20.39
N GLY A 530 26.80 0.34 -19.89
CA GLY A 530 27.51 1.35 -20.67
C GLY A 530 26.63 2.02 -21.73
N THR A 531 27.26 2.51 -22.79
CA THR A 531 26.61 3.33 -23.82
C THR A 531 26.69 2.73 -25.21
N THR A 532 25.71 3.03 -26.06
CA THR A 532 25.75 2.79 -27.51
C THR A 532 25.83 4.11 -28.27
N SER A 533 26.63 4.17 -29.34
CA SER A 533 26.75 5.37 -30.17
C SER A 533 25.47 5.64 -30.95
N VAL A 534 25.08 6.92 -31.07
CA VAL A 534 23.97 7.39 -31.89
C VAL A 534 24.44 8.45 -32.87
N THR A 535 23.83 8.50 -34.06
CA THR A 535 24.29 9.36 -35.17
C THR A 535 23.78 10.81 -35.12
N SER A 536 22.90 11.16 -34.18
CA SER A 536 22.18 12.44 -34.23
C SER A 536 21.69 12.83 -32.83
N GLY A 537 22.35 13.83 -32.24
CA GLY A 537 21.95 14.51 -31.02
C GLY A 537 22.56 15.92 -31.02
N PRO A 538 21.89 16.93 -30.44
CA PRO A 538 22.44 18.28 -30.38
C PRO A 538 23.57 18.36 -29.36
N THR A 539 24.55 19.24 -29.61
CA THR A 539 25.59 19.54 -28.62
C THR A 539 24.97 20.22 -27.39
N THR A 540 25.60 20.12 -26.23
CA THR A 540 25.17 20.84 -25.02
C THR A 540 25.23 22.36 -25.22
N ALA A 541 26.13 22.87 -26.07
CA ALA A 541 26.24 24.30 -26.33
C ALA A 541 25.17 24.90 -27.28
N VAL A 542 24.18 24.13 -27.78
CA VAL A 542 23.17 24.70 -28.66
C VAL A 542 22.10 25.46 -27.87
N THR A 543 21.45 26.41 -28.54
CA THR A 543 20.20 26.99 -28.06
C THR A 543 19.07 26.37 -28.87
N VAL A 544 18.08 25.80 -28.19
CA VAL A 544 16.81 25.41 -28.78
C VAL A 544 15.80 26.53 -28.59
N THR A 545 14.64 26.44 -29.25
CA THR A 545 13.65 27.50 -29.22
C THR A 545 12.31 26.91 -28.81
N SER A 546 11.65 27.56 -27.85
CA SER A 546 10.29 27.23 -27.44
C SER A 546 9.27 27.58 -28.54
N MET A 547 8.01 27.22 -28.36
CA MET A 547 6.94 27.55 -29.32
C MET A 547 6.70 29.06 -29.43
N SER A 548 6.81 29.80 -28.32
CA SER A 548 6.80 31.28 -28.30
C SER A 548 8.04 31.93 -28.93
N GLY A 549 9.02 31.15 -29.37
CA GLY A 549 10.26 31.68 -29.94
C GLY A 549 11.34 32.00 -28.92
N ASN A 550 11.12 31.73 -27.63
CA ASN A 550 12.08 32.03 -26.58
C ASN A 550 13.28 31.05 -26.66
N PRO A 551 14.52 31.54 -26.61
CA PRO A 551 15.69 30.68 -26.53
C PRO A 551 15.73 29.90 -25.20
N ILE A 552 16.03 28.61 -25.31
CA ILE A 552 16.28 27.71 -24.19
C ILE A 552 17.70 27.18 -24.35
N ASP A 553 18.48 27.28 -23.28
CA ASP A 553 19.82 26.71 -23.24
C ASP A 553 19.72 25.19 -23.21
N ALA A 554 20.35 24.50 -24.17
CA ALA A 554 20.37 23.05 -24.25
C ALA A 554 21.54 22.44 -23.46
N SER A 555 22.22 23.25 -22.63
CA SER A 555 23.38 22.88 -21.83
C SER A 555 23.16 21.54 -21.18
N GLU A 556 22.12 21.34 -20.39
CA GLU A 556 21.87 20.02 -19.79
C GLU A 556 20.39 19.74 -19.48
N GLY A 557 20.03 18.45 -19.51
CA GLY A 557 18.77 17.93 -18.95
C GLY A 557 17.49 18.42 -19.63
N ILE A 558 17.52 18.60 -20.95
CA ILE A 558 16.34 18.98 -21.73
C ILE A 558 15.70 17.79 -22.47
N TYR A 559 16.42 16.67 -22.56
CA TYR A 559 15.92 15.42 -23.13
C TYR A 559 15.78 14.34 -22.06
N PHE A 560 14.86 13.41 -22.26
CA PHE A 560 14.71 12.25 -21.37
C PHE A 560 16.00 11.45 -21.26
N GLU A 561 16.69 11.24 -22.39
CA GLU A 561 17.93 10.48 -22.45
C GLU A 561 19.14 11.22 -21.86
N ASP A 562 18.95 12.45 -21.37
CA ASP A 562 19.91 13.15 -20.51
C ASP A 562 19.84 12.66 -19.05
N TYR A 563 18.96 11.72 -18.71
CA TYR A 563 18.80 11.20 -17.35
C TYR A 563 18.99 9.68 -17.27
N TYR A 564 19.36 9.22 -16.08
CA TYR A 564 19.38 7.80 -15.72
C TYR A 564 18.89 7.62 -14.29
N TYR A 565 18.38 6.45 -13.96
CA TYR A 565 17.94 6.14 -12.60
C TYR A 565 19.11 5.56 -11.78
N ASP A 566 19.42 6.19 -10.64
CA ASP A 566 20.41 5.70 -9.69
C ASP A 566 19.73 4.99 -8.51
N SER A 567 19.62 3.67 -8.62
CA SER A 567 19.08 2.82 -7.53
C SER A 567 19.88 2.90 -6.22
N GLY A 568 21.10 3.43 -6.22
CA GLY A 568 21.86 3.67 -5.00
C GLY A 568 21.26 4.79 -4.15
N LEU A 569 20.61 5.78 -4.76
CA LEU A 569 20.07 6.95 -4.07
C LEU A 569 18.87 6.60 -3.19
N THR A 570 17.98 5.70 -3.63
CA THR A 570 16.81 5.27 -2.84
C THR A 570 17.17 4.60 -1.52
N SER A 571 18.41 4.14 -1.37
CA SER A 571 18.92 3.56 -0.13
C SER A 571 19.47 4.59 0.87
N LEU A 572 19.59 5.87 0.47
CA LEU A 572 20.24 6.91 1.30
C LEU A 572 19.30 7.51 2.36
N GLY A 573 17.99 7.45 2.17
CA GLY A 573 17.01 8.04 3.07
C GLY A 573 15.59 7.94 2.56
N GLY A 574 14.61 8.14 3.45
CA GLY A 574 13.19 8.07 3.12
C GLY A 574 12.72 9.12 2.14
N GLU A 575 13.46 10.24 2.01
CA GLU A 575 13.14 11.31 1.07
C GLU A 575 13.51 11.01 -0.38
N TYR A 576 14.31 9.96 -0.65
CA TYR A 576 14.70 9.60 -2.01
C TYR A 576 13.66 8.69 -2.66
N LEU A 577 13.17 9.13 -3.81
CA LEU A 577 12.11 8.49 -4.56
C LEU A 577 12.65 7.44 -5.51
N ASP A 578 11.84 6.43 -5.77
CA ASP A 578 12.14 5.35 -6.70
C ASP A 578 12.05 5.78 -8.18
N GLN A 579 12.24 4.81 -9.06
CA GLN A 579 12.20 5.01 -10.51
C GLN A 579 10.85 5.51 -11.04
N HIS A 580 9.77 5.33 -10.28
CA HIS A 580 8.41 5.75 -10.59
C HIS A 580 8.10 7.13 -10.01
N ASN A 581 9.05 7.76 -9.29
CA ASN A 581 8.89 9.01 -8.57
C ASN A 581 8.04 8.91 -7.30
N GLY A 582 8.07 7.76 -6.64
CA GLY A 582 7.36 7.54 -5.38
C GLY A 582 8.18 6.74 -4.37
N HIS A 583 7.57 6.41 -3.23
CA HIS A 583 8.16 5.62 -2.15
C HIS A 583 7.06 5.16 -1.18
N ASP A 584 7.41 4.27 -0.24
CA ASP A 584 6.50 3.68 0.76
C ASP A 584 7.09 3.64 2.19
N HIS A 585 8.05 4.52 2.49
CA HIS A 585 8.89 4.46 3.69
C HIS A 585 8.37 5.21 4.93
N ASP A 586 7.21 5.85 4.86
CA ASP A 586 6.72 6.84 5.85
C ASP A 586 5.34 6.54 6.42
N ASP A 587 4.92 5.27 6.39
CA ASP A 587 3.62 4.81 6.87
C ASP A 587 2.43 5.46 6.11
N LEU A 588 2.62 6.11 4.96
CA LEU A 588 1.51 6.62 4.14
C LEU A 588 1.06 5.63 3.06
N GLY A 589 1.74 4.47 2.98
CA GLY A 589 1.64 3.56 1.85
C GLY A 589 2.42 4.10 0.65
N TYR A 590 2.45 3.35 -0.45
CA TYR A 590 3.11 3.83 -1.66
C TYR A 590 2.40 5.08 -2.19
N HIS A 591 3.17 6.11 -2.54
CA HIS A 591 2.66 7.33 -3.15
C HIS A 591 3.72 8.05 -3.98
N TYR A 592 3.26 8.88 -4.91
CA TYR A 592 4.11 9.73 -5.75
C TYR A 592 4.35 11.09 -5.10
N HIS A 593 5.43 11.75 -5.50
CA HIS A 593 5.74 13.12 -5.08
C HIS A 593 5.94 14.04 -6.29
N ILE A 594 5.51 15.29 -6.17
CA ILE A 594 5.93 16.35 -7.09
C ILE A 594 7.37 16.74 -6.78
N THR A 595 8.31 16.56 -7.72
CA THR A 595 9.74 16.78 -7.47
C THR A 595 10.22 18.15 -7.91
N VAL A 596 10.86 18.84 -6.98
CA VAL A 596 11.50 20.15 -7.18
C VAL A 596 12.85 20.20 -6.44
N GLU A 597 13.67 21.17 -6.81
CA GLU A 597 14.88 21.55 -6.08
C GLU A 597 14.85 23.05 -5.78
N GLU A 598 15.57 23.48 -4.74
CA GLU A 598 15.71 24.89 -4.44
C GLU A 598 16.90 25.48 -5.19
N VAL A 599 16.64 26.37 -6.16
CA VAL A 599 17.67 27.10 -6.92
C VAL A 599 17.52 28.58 -6.63
N SER A 600 18.53 29.17 -5.98
CA SER A 600 18.55 30.60 -5.64
C SER A 600 17.32 31.08 -4.84
N GLY A 601 16.75 30.21 -3.99
CA GLY A 601 15.58 30.53 -3.16
C GLY A 601 14.22 30.32 -3.84
N ALA A 602 14.20 29.77 -5.06
CA ALA A 602 12.98 29.39 -5.77
C ALA A 602 12.91 27.88 -6.02
N LEU A 603 11.71 27.31 -6.00
CA LEU A 603 11.49 25.91 -6.34
C LEU A 603 11.52 25.73 -7.86
N SER A 604 12.43 24.92 -8.34
CA SER A 604 12.60 24.57 -9.75
C SER A 604 12.18 23.11 -9.99
N PRO A 605 11.36 22.79 -11.00
CA PRO A 605 10.97 21.42 -11.29
C PRO A 605 12.16 20.51 -11.63
N VAL A 606 12.15 19.29 -11.07
CA VAL A 606 13.17 18.26 -11.28
C VAL A 606 12.52 17.04 -11.91
N PHE A 607 13.16 16.47 -12.94
CA PHE A 607 12.69 15.25 -13.59
C PHE A 607 12.58 14.09 -12.57
N PRO A 608 11.50 13.28 -12.59
CA PRO A 608 10.43 13.20 -13.59
C PRO A 608 9.16 13.99 -13.26
N TYR A 609 9.27 14.99 -12.38
CA TYR A 609 8.26 15.99 -12.06
C TYR A 609 7.10 15.51 -11.20
N GLN A 610 6.25 14.57 -11.63
CA GLN A 610 5.17 14.03 -10.78
C GLN A 610 5.15 12.51 -10.76
N VAL A 611 5.16 11.89 -11.94
CA VAL A 611 5.20 10.44 -12.10
C VAL A 611 6.35 10.13 -13.04
N GLY A 612 7.13 9.10 -12.70
CA GLY A 612 8.24 8.61 -13.50
C GLY A 612 7.83 8.16 -14.91
N PRO A 613 8.79 7.71 -15.73
CA PRO A 613 8.49 7.14 -17.05
C PRO A 613 7.50 5.98 -17.04
N THR A 614 7.29 5.37 -15.87
CA THR A 614 6.39 4.24 -15.67
C THR A 614 5.58 4.43 -14.41
N PHE A 615 4.33 3.96 -14.42
CA PHE A 615 3.51 3.83 -13.22
C PHE A 615 4.05 2.70 -12.34
N TYR A 616 3.98 2.90 -11.03
CA TYR A 616 4.14 1.84 -10.04
C TYR A 616 2.92 0.90 -10.03
N GLY A 617 1.71 1.46 -10.13
CA GLY A 617 0.47 0.71 -10.05
C GLY A 617 -0.08 0.20 -11.37
N ARG A 618 -0.95 -0.80 -11.29
CA ARG A 618 -1.72 -1.33 -12.41
C ARG A 618 -2.74 -0.29 -12.89
N LEU A 619 -2.77 -0.04 -14.20
CA LEU A 619 -3.85 0.73 -14.81
C LEU A 619 -5.08 -0.16 -15.08
N PRO A 620 -6.24 0.13 -14.47
CA PRO A 620 -7.46 -0.60 -14.73
C PRO A 620 -8.10 -0.23 -16.08
N SER A 621 -8.80 -1.20 -16.69
CA SER A 621 -9.56 -0.96 -17.92
C SER A 621 -10.70 0.02 -17.66
N GLY A 622 -10.76 1.11 -18.44
CA GLY A 622 -11.78 2.15 -18.30
C GLY A 622 -11.40 3.26 -17.31
N GLY A 623 -10.19 3.21 -16.73
CA GLY A 623 -9.58 4.33 -16.03
C GLY A 623 -9.21 5.49 -16.96
N ILE A 624 -8.72 6.58 -16.36
CA ILE A 624 -8.31 7.80 -17.06
C ILE A 624 -7.14 7.57 -18.04
N ALA A 625 -6.28 6.58 -17.77
CA ALA A 625 -5.18 6.19 -18.64
C ALA A 625 -5.22 4.68 -18.94
N ASN A 626 -4.53 4.27 -20.01
CA ASN A 626 -4.33 2.87 -20.36
C ASN A 626 -2.84 2.58 -20.48
N CYS A 627 -2.47 1.35 -20.12
CA CYS A 627 -1.09 0.88 -20.27
C CYS A 627 -0.75 0.75 -21.75
N GLN A 628 0.30 1.46 -22.20
CA GLN A 628 0.73 1.47 -23.61
C GLN A 628 1.71 0.36 -23.96
#